data_AF-A0A450V7X3-F1
#
_entry.id   AF-A0A450V7X3-F1
#
_cell.length_a   1.000
_cell.length_b   1.000
_cell.length_c   1.000
_cell.angle_alpha   90.00
_cell.angle_beta   90.00
_cell.angle_gamma   90.00
#
_symmetry.space_group_name_H-M   'P 1'
#
loop_
_entity.id
_entity.type
_entity.pdbx_description
1 polymer ?
#
loop_
_entity_poly.entity_id
_entity_poly.type
_entity_poly.pdbx_seq_one_letter_code
_entity_poly.pdbx_strand_id
1 'polypeptide(L)' 'MVEVKSRVKNDAIEQLRKLMTQFREFYPEHRDKGLVGILAGVDWDRGIAEKAREVGFSTAAIRDEIFELTAPEGFEARRW' A
#
# COMPACT_ATOMS: atom_id res chain seq x y z
N MET A 1 -7.50 -0.26 -0.37
CA MET A 1 -7.12 1.00 -1.04
C MET A 1 -5.79 0.78 -1.74
N VAL A 2 -5.63 1.35 -2.93
CA VAL A 2 -4.39 1.25 -3.71
C VAL A 2 -3.87 2.66 -3.94
N GLU A 3 -2.62 2.93 -3.58
CA GLU A 3 -1.89 4.16 -3.93
C GLU A 3 -0.86 3.81 -5.00
N VAL A 4 -0.85 4.56 -6.11
CA VAL A 4 0.03 4.31 -7.24
C VAL A 4 1.01 5.47 -7.40
N LYS A 5 2.32 5.17 -7.52
CA LYS A 5 3.37 6.15 -7.80
C LYS A 5 4.21 5.74 -9.01
N SER A 6 4.68 6.72 -9.79
CA SER A 6 5.73 6.47 -10.78
C SER A 6 7.04 6.05 -10.12
N ARG A 7 7.43 6.73 -9.04
CA ARG A 7 8.55 6.36 -8.19
C ARG A 7 8.12 6.34 -6.72
N VAL A 8 8.30 5.19 -6.07
CA VAL A 8 7.92 4.98 -4.69
C VAL A 8 9.09 5.31 -3.78
N LYS A 9 8.87 6.28 -2.89
CA LYS A 9 9.81 6.70 -1.86
C LYS A 9 9.17 6.55 -0.48
N ASN A 10 9.93 6.86 0.57
CA ASN A 10 9.48 6.68 1.95
C ASN A 10 8.22 7.50 2.30
N ASP A 11 8.04 8.67 1.69
CA ASP A 11 6.87 9.53 1.89
C ASP A 11 5.56 8.88 1.42
N ALA A 12 5.62 8.01 0.42
CA ALA A 12 4.46 7.31 -0.11
C ALA A 12 3.83 6.36 0.93
N ILE A 13 4.64 5.79 1.84
CA ILE A 13 4.17 4.97 2.95
C ILE A 13 3.32 5.82 3.91
N GLU A 14 3.84 6.98 4.31
CA GLU A 14 3.12 7.89 5.22
C GLU A 14 1.88 8.48 4.55
N GLN A 15 1.94 8.77 3.25
CA GLN A 15 0.78 9.22 2.49
C GLN A 15 -0.33 8.17 2.50
N LEU A 16 -0.02 6.91 2.17
CA LEU A 16 -1.01 5.83 2.18
C LEU A 16 -1.58 5.63 3.59
N ARG A 17 -0.73 5.68 4.63
CA ARG A 17 -1.19 5.60 6.03
C ARG A 17 -2.20 6.69 6.38
N LYS A 18 -1.93 7.93 5.96
CA LYS A 18 -2.85 9.06 6.18
C LYS A 18 -4.18 8.84 5.46
N LEU A 19 -4.13 8.41 4.18
CA LEU A 19 -5.34 8.11 3.40
C LEU A 19 -6.16 7.00 4.05
N MET A 20 -5.52 5.98 4.64
CA MET A 20 -6.20 4.89 5.32
C MET A 20 -6.97 5.37 6.55
N THR A 21 -6.35 6.21 7.38
CA THR A 21 -7.02 6.82 8.54
C THR A 21 -8.18 7.71 8.11
N GLN A 22 -7.95 8.59 7.14
CA GLN A 22 -8.97 9.53 6.65
C GLN A 22 -10.16 8.81 6.00
N PHE A 23 -9.92 7.68 5.32
CA PHE A 23 -11.00 6.89 4.73
C PHE A 23 -12.00 6.41 5.79
N ARG A 24 -11.53 6.00 6.97
CA ARG A 24 -12.41 5.56 8.08
C ARG A 24 -13.23 6.70 8.68
N GLU A 25 -12.70 7.93 8.61
CA GLU A 25 -13.36 9.14 9.09
C GLU A 25 -14.43 9.61 8.11
N PHE A 26 -14.10 9.65 6.82
CA PHE A 26 -14.99 10.15 5.77
C PHE A 26 -16.05 9.14 5.31
N TYR A 27 -15.78 7.85 5.44
CA TYR A 27 -16.71 6.78 5.02
C TYR A 27 -17.06 5.87 6.22
N PRO A 28 -17.77 6.41 7.24
CA PRO A 28 -18.13 5.65 8.43
C PRO A 28 -18.97 4.41 8.12
N GLU A 29 -19.73 4.39 7.03
CA GLU A 29 -20.51 3.25 6.52
C GLU A 29 -19.65 2.03 6.15
N HIS A 30 -18.34 2.18 6.11
CA HIS A 30 -17.40 1.10 5.84
C HIS A 30 -16.54 0.73 7.06
N ARG A 31 -16.78 1.30 8.25
CA ARG A 31 -15.98 1.05 9.47
C ARG A 31 -15.84 -0.43 9.85
N ASP A 32 -16.87 -1.23 9.61
CA ASP A 32 -16.85 -2.65 9.97
C ASP A 32 -16.21 -3.54 8.89
N LYS A 33 -15.89 -3.00 7.71
CA LYS A 33 -15.22 -3.73 6.65
C LYS A 33 -13.72 -3.75 6.88
N GLY A 34 -13.07 -4.87 6.56
CA GLY A 34 -11.60 -4.94 6.56
C GLY A 34 -11.01 -4.00 5.51
N LEU A 35 -10.08 -3.13 5.92
CA LEU A 35 -9.42 -2.18 5.04
C LEU A 35 -7.95 -2.55 4.92
N VAL A 36 -7.47 -2.78 3.71
CA VAL A 36 -6.05 -3.09 3.43
C VAL A 36 -5.46 -2.04 2.50
N GLY A 37 -4.17 -1.75 2.68
CA GLY A 37 -3.42 -0.84 1.83
C GLY A 37 -2.47 -1.59 0.89
N ILE A 38 -2.47 -1.22 -0.38
CA ILE A 38 -1.49 -1.68 -1.37
C ILE A 38 -0.75 -0.44 -1.90
N LEU A 39 0.59 -0.46 -1.81
CA LEU A 39 1.44 0.55 -2.42
C LEU A 39 2.01 0.00 -3.73
N ALA A 40 1.67 0.63 -4.84
CA ALA A 40 2.04 0.20 -6.17
C ALA A 40 2.96 1.22 -6.84
N GLY A 41 3.91 0.76 -7.62
CA GLY A 41 4.67 1.68 -8.46
C GLY A 41 5.60 1.05 -9.48
N VAL A 42 6.09 1.89 -10.38
CA VAL A 42 6.97 1.50 -11.49
C VAL A 42 8.42 1.39 -11.03
N ASP A 43 8.91 2.41 -10.33
CA ASP A 43 10.27 2.46 -9.76
C ASP A 43 10.19 2.53 -8.23
N TRP A 44 11.12 1.86 -7.53
CA TRP A 44 11.16 1.79 -6.07
C TRP A 44 12.54 2.16 -5.56
N ASP A 45 12.59 3.13 -4.64
CA ASP A 45 13.82 3.38 -3.90
C ASP A 45 14.19 2.15 -3.06
N ARG A 46 15.51 1.90 -2.95
CA ARG A 46 16.05 0.73 -2.25
C ARG A 46 15.50 0.63 -0.83
N GLY A 47 14.98 -0.54 -0.46
CA GLY A 47 14.48 -0.81 0.89
C GLY A 47 13.07 -0.32 1.17
N ILE A 48 12.42 0.42 0.25
CA ILE A 48 11.09 0.98 0.50
C ILE A 48 10.00 -0.09 0.44
N ALA A 49 10.15 -1.11 -0.40
CA ALA A 49 9.21 -2.22 -0.46
C ALA A 49 9.22 -3.04 0.84
N GLU A 50 10.39 -3.27 1.42
CA GLU A 50 10.58 -3.89 2.73
C GLU A 50 9.90 -3.06 3.83
N LYS A 51 10.19 -1.76 3.91
CA LYS A 51 9.57 -0.86 4.89
C LYS A 51 8.06 -0.79 4.77
N ALA A 52 7.53 -0.77 3.54
CA ALA A 52 6.08 -0.78 3.32
C ALA A 52 5.44 -2.04 3.89
N ARG A 53 6.08 -3.21 3.70
CA ARG A 53 5.64 -4.49 4.26
C ARG A 53 5.75 -4.53 5.78
N GLU A 54 6.83 -4.00 6.35
CA GLU A 54 7.02 -3.90 7.82
C GLU A 54 5.89 -3.13 8.50
N VAL A 55 5.37 -2.08 7.87
CA VAL A 55 4.23 -1.33 8.42
C VAL A 55 2.87 -1.97 8.11
N GLY A 56 2.85 -3.03 7.29
CA GLY A 56 1.68 -3.84 6.98
C GLY A 56 1.02 -3.57 5.64
N PHE A 57 1.64 -2.80 4.73
CA PHE A 57 1.14 -2.61 3.37
C PHE A 57 1.62 -3.72 2.44
N SER A 58 0.72 -4.21 1.58
CA SER A 58 1.15 -4.99 0.42
C SER A 58 1.87 -4.10 -0.58
N THR A 59 2.78 -4.67 -1.34
CA THR A 59 3.51 -3.97 -2.41
C THR A 59 3.12 -4.55 -3.76
N ALA A 60 3.13 -3.70 -4.78
CA ALA A 60 2.92 -4.11 -6.16
C ALA A 60 3.87 -3.38 -7.11
N ALA A 61 4.31 -4.06 -8.16
CA ALA A 61 5.04 -3.47 -9.26
C ALA A 61 4.09 -3.25 -10.44
N ILE A 62 4.34 -2.19 -11.19
CA ILE A 62 3.71 -1.95 -12.48
C ILE A 62 4.77 -2.06 -13.56
N ARG A 63 4.64 -3.06 -14.44
CA ARG A 63 5.55 -3.32 -15.57
C ARG A 63 4.71 -3.57 -16.81
N ASP A 64 4.97 -2.86 -17.90
CA ASP A 64 4.26 -3.02 -19.17
C ASP A 64 2.73 -3.03 -19.00
N GLU A 65 2.21 -2.10 -18.19
CA GLU A 65 0.79 -1.97 -17.83
C GLU A 65 0.20 -3.12 -16.98
N ILE A 66 1.01 -4.11 -16.61
CA ILE A 66 0.63 -5.21 -15.73
C ILE A 66 0.86 -4.83 -14.27
N PHE A 67 -0.17 -5.04 -13.46
CA PHE A 67 -0.11 -4.91 -12.01
C PHE A 67 0.21 -6.27 -11.37
N GLU A 68 1.36 -6.37 -10.70
CA GLU A 68 1.80 -7.61 -10.05
C GLU A 68 2.06 -7.38 -8.57
N LEU A 69 1.46 -8.21 -7.70
CA LEU A 69 1.76 -8.19 -6.27
C LEU A 69 3.18 -8.70 -6.03
N THR A 70 3.97 -7.92 -5.31
CA THR A 70 5.37 -8.23 -4.96
C THR A 70 5.56 -8.56 -3.49
N ALA A 71 4.47 -8.62 -2.73
CA ALA A 71 4.49 -9.16 -1.37
C ALA A 71 4.91 -10.65 -1.43
N PRO A 72 5.80 -11.09 -0.52
CA PRO A 72 6.25 -12.48 -0.52
C PRO A 72 5.10 -13.42 -0.16
N GLU A 73 5.23 -14.68 -0.56
CA GLU A 73 4.26 -15.72 -0.21
C GLU A 73 4.07 -15.79 1.32
N GLY A 74 2.82 -15.92 1.75
CA GLY A 74 2.47 -15.93 3.18
C GLY A 74 2.44 -14.55 3.85
N PHE A 75 2.74 -13.46 3.14
CA PHE A 75 2.56 -12.11 3.69
C PHE A 75 1.08 -11.81 3.91
N GLU A 76 0.72 -11.45 5.14
CA GLU A 76 -0.61 -10.94 5.47
C GLU A 76 -0.58 -9.43 5.63
N ALA A 77 -1.30 -8.72 4.76
CA ALA A 77 -1.48 -7.29 4.87
C ALA A 77 -2.22 -6.96 6.18
N ARG A 78 -1.78 -5.91 6.86
CA ARG A 78 -2.46 -5.41 8.05
C ARG A 78 -3.86 -4.94 7.65
N ARG A 79 -4.85 -5.36 8.43
CA ARG A 79 -6.20 -4.78 8.41
C ARG A 79 -6.17 -3.49 9.24
N TRP A 80 -6.46 -2.38 8.60
CA TRP A 80 -6.56 -1.04 9.19
C TRP A 80 -7.95 -0.75 9.74
#